data_AF-A0A812V119-F1
#
_entry.id   AF-A0A812V119-F1
#
_cell.length_a   1.000
_cell.length_b   1.000
_cell.length_c   1.000
_cell.angle_alpha   90.00
_cell.angle_beta   90.00
_cell.angle_gamma   90.00
#
_symmetry.space_group_name_H-M   'P 1'
#
loop_
_entity.id
_entity.type
_entity.pdbx_description
1 polymer ?
#
loop_
_entity_poly.entity_id
_entity_poly.type
_entity_poly.pdbx_seq_one_letter_code
_entity_poly.pdbx_strand_id
1 'polypeptide(L)'
;MVTADADLNLAAQKAGVDLNADPVMAYLKAIKIQTSSTIAVYFKDVNAVQTAVQKLAAGITVRGTEYKLGTEDPDAVTASWIVLYEIVKMKYQASIAAAVPTPTPTPTPMAAASSATDKDTIPKTLPAGVYNQLVKDYNDVTLNGEKREFPERVLLGADKVLARMHHEHTVSKHYTAITLGEIMSQRVFTALGTVNAARKKDDLDKRLVEPSDWDVRGLNMIQDGIDAVRWAWILIKFGTEKAVNKYCDWWITLVRRNSAKLPQIKTLWESFAWDIAMRMRQTETFSTITEELMADLATVNDALMQSPKKKQRTTDNHDRYQERLKGNKANGKGRGYKGKGKGYKGWNQQYNTPQCRRRQQAQLQQPKGKGKDQKGNKGRGREPGADPTKNSNCPSDLTTEVTGSGGQKRIQQLSYKLFHDTSVVHLSFFDGIGAPSLAFLNLGMQPVLTMSREIDAECIAVLDEHFAPIHMGDITAFNIDDYP
;
A
#
# COMPACT_ATOMS: atom_id res chain seq x y z
N MET A 1 -12.75 -12.78 53.68
CA MET A 1 -12.38 -11.52 52.98
C MET A 1 -12.48 -11.79 51.49
N VAL A 2 -13.56 -11.33 50.85
CA VAL A 2 -13.78 -11.49 49.41
C VAL A 2 -12.82 -10.52 48.72
N THR A 3 -11.95 -11.03 47.87
CA THR A 3 -11.04 -10.25 47.03
C THR A 3 -11.83 -9.14 46.34
N ALA A 4 -11.49 -7.89 46.65
CA ALA A 4 -12.08 -6.74 46.02
C ALA A 4 -11.88 -6.86 44.51
N ASP A 5 -12.96 -6.78 43.75
CA ASP A 5 -12.93 -6.84 42.30
C ASP A 5 -12.10 -5.65 41.78
N ALA A 6 -10.83 -5.93 41.44
CA ALA A 6 -9.87 -4.91 41.04
C ALA A 6 -10.32 -4.17 39.77
N ASP A 7 -11.07 -4.85 38.90
CA ASP A 7 -11.60 -4.27 37.67
C ASP A 7 -12.75 -3.31 37.95
N LEU A 8 -13.63 -3.67 38.89
CA LEU A 8 -14.70 -2.81 39.35
C LEU A 8 -14.17 -1.58 40.08
N ASN A 9 -13.17 -1.74 40.95
CA ASN A 9 -12.53 -0.63 41.67
C ASN A 9 -11.84 0.35 40.69
N LEU A 10 -11.14 -0.17 39.69
CA LEU A 10 -10.50 0.65 38.66
C LEU A 10 -11.52 1.40 37.79
N ALA A 11 -12.64 0.75 37.45
CA ALA A 11 -13.72 1.38 36.69
C ALA A 11 -14.37 2.50 37.49
N ALA A 12 -14.65 2.27 38.77
CA ALA A 12 -15.23 3.25 39.66
C ALA A 12 -14.32 4.48 39.86
N GLN A 13 -13.01 4.27 40.05
CA GLN A 13 -12.05 5.36 40.16
C GLN A 13 -12.04 6.26 38.91
N LYS A 14 -12.13 5.67 37.72
CA LYS A 14 -12.17 6.42 36.45
C LYS A 14 -13.50 7.15 36.23
N ALA A 15 -14.59 6.58 36.74
CA ALA A 15 -15.92 7.17 36.67
C ALA A 15 -16.18 8.20 37.79
N GLY A 16 -15.25 8.38 38.74
CA GLY A 16 -15.45 9.24 39.89
C GLY A 16 -16.49 8.71 40.89
N VAL A 17 -16.76 7.41 40.88
CA VAL A 17 -17.76 6.75 41.73
C VAL A 17 -17.08 6.14 42.95
N ASP A 18 -17.58 6.47 44.16
CA ASP A 18 -17.19 5.77 45.38
C ASP A 18 -18.10 4.56 45.62
N LEU A 19 -17.62 3.35 45.32
CA LEU A 19 -18.38 2.10 45.45
C LEU A 19 -18.90 1.77 46.87
N ASN A 20 -18.38 2.44 47.90
CA ASN A 20 -18.82 2.23 49.28
C ASN A 20 -19.98 3.15 49.66
N ALA A 21 -20.02 4.36 49.09
CA ALA A 21 -21.03 5.37 49.38
C ALA A 21 -22.11 5.47 48.28
N ASP A 22 -21.87 4.91 47.09
CA ASP A 22 -22.75 5.07 45.94
C ASP A 22 -24.11 4.33 46.10
N PRO A 23 -25.24 5.02 45.89
CA PRO A 23 -26.58 4.47 46.10
C PRO A 23 -26.97 3.40 45.06
N VAL A 24 -26.46 3.49 43.83
CA VAL A 24 -26.68 2.49 42.78
C VAL A 24 -25.92 1.22 43.13
N MET A 25 -24.69 1.32 43.63
CA MET A 25 -23.90 0.16 44.08
C MET A 25 -24.52 -0.48 45.32
N ALA A 26 -25.09 0.30 46.25
CA ALA A 26 -25.85 -0.21 47.40
C ALA A 26 -27.07 -1.02 46.95
N TYR A 27 -27.82 -0.52 45.96
CA TYR A 27 -28.93 -1.23 45.33
C TYR A 27 -28.47 -2.52 44.64
N LEU A 28 -27.41 -2.47 43.82
CA LEU A 28 -26.87 -3.65 43.13
C LEU A 28 -26.40 -4.73 44.11
N LYS A 29 -25.76 -4.33 45.23
CA LYS A 29 -25.36 -5.25 46.31
C LYS A 29 -26.57 -5.95 46.94
N ALA A 30 -27.71 -5.25 47.09
CA ALA A 30 -28.95 -5.80 47.63
C ALA A 30 -29.55 -6.90 46.74
N ILE A 31 -29.46 -6.72 45.41
CA ILE A 31 -29.88 -7.71 44.41
C ILE A 31 -28.79 -8.72 44.04
N LYS A 32 -27.70 -8.78 44.83
CA LYS A 32 -26.57 -9.72 44.68
C LYS A 32 -25.73 -9.54 43.41
N ILE A 33 -25.72 -8.33 42.85
CA ILE A 33 -24.85 -7.94 41.74
C ILE A 33 -23.68 -7.14 42.31
N GLN A 34 -22.50 -7.77 42.37
CA GLN A 34 -21.37 -7.24 43.14
C GLN A 34 -20.04 -7.27 42.41
N THR A 35 -19.96 -7.97 41.27
CA THR A 35 -18.73 -8.10 40.47
C THR A 35 -18.87 -7.38 39.14
N SER A 36 -17.75 -6.95 38.58
CA SER A 36 -17.62 -6.38 37.24
C SER A 36 -18.32 -7.25 36.20
N SER A 37 -18.06 -8.56 36.18
CA SER A 37 -18.69 -9.49 35.24
C SER A 37 -20.22 -9.53 35.37
N THR A 38 -20.74 -9.58 36.59
CA THR A 38 -22.20 -9.56 36.82
C THR A 38 -22.85 -8.24 36.43
N ILE A 39 -22.15 -7.12 36.62
CA ILE A 39 -22.62 -5.78 36.22
C ILE A 39 -22.67 -5.67 34.70
N ALA A 40 -21.63 -6.14 33.99
CA ALA A 40 -21.58 -6.14 32.54
C ALA A 40 -22.76 -6.89 31.90
N VAL A 41 -23.11 -8.06 32.47
CA VAL A 41 -24.22 -8.89 31.97
C VAL A 41 -25.58 -8.31 32.34
N TYR A 42 -25.72 -7.75 33.54
CA TYR A 42 -27.01 -7.27 34.04
C TYR A 42 -27.57 -6.11 33.24
N PHE A 43 -26.76 -5.08 32.96
CA PHE A 43 -27.25 -3.91 32.25
C PHE A 43 -27.43 -4.16 30.75
N LYS A 44 -26.64 -5.01 30.09
CA LYS A 44 -26.70 -5.29 28.63
C LYS A 44 -26.39 -4.10 27.71
N ASP A 45 -26.93 -2.91 28.00
CA ASP A 45 -26.73 -1.66 27.29
C ASP A 45 -26.80 -0.43 28.21
N VAL A 46 -26.56 0.75 27.63
CA VAL A 46 -26.57 2.06 28.30
C VAL A 46 -27.98 2.47 28.76
N ASN A 47 -29.02 2.07 28.01
CA ASN A 47 -30.41 2.41 28.34
C ASN A 47 -30.87 1.73 29.63
N ALA A 48 -30.38 0.51 29.90
CA ALA A 48 -30.67 -0.19 31.14
C ALA A 48 -30.02 0.46 32.36
N VAL A 49 -28.83 1.06 32.19
CA VAL A 49 -28.19 1.87 33.25
C VAL A 49 -29.07 3.07 33.58
N GLN A 50 -29.49 3.82 32.55
CA GLN A 50 -30.41 4.96 32.71
C GLN A 50 -31.73 4.55 33.38
N THR A 51 -32.32 3.43 32.95
CA THR A 51 -33.56 2.89 33.54
C THR A 51 -33.38 2.53 35.02
N ALA A 52 -32.22 1.98 35.41
CA ALA A 52 -31.95 1.63 36.80
C ALA A 52 -31.78 2.87 37.67
N VAL A 53 -31.07 3.89 37.19
CA VAL A 53 -30.90 5.16 37.91
C VAL A 53 -32.25 5.89 38.06
N GLN A 54 -33.09 5.90 37.02
CA GLN A 54 -34.43 6.47 37.10
C GLN A 54 -35.33 5.74 38.11
N LYS A 55 -35.29 4.40 38.16
CA LYS A 55 -36.02 3.63 39.18
C LYS A 55 -35.53 3.94 40.59
N LEU A 56 -34.24 4.16 40.75
CA LEU A 56 -33.64 4.53 42.02
C LEU A 56 -34.01 5.98 42.41
N ALA A 57 -34.14 6.90 41.44
CA ALA A 57 -34.64 8.25 41.66
C ALA A 57 -36.08 8.25 42.20
N ALA A 58 -36.92 7.35 41.67
CA ALA A 58 -38.31 7.18 42.10
C ALA A 58 -38.46 6.49 43.47
N GLY A 59 -37.39 5.88 44.00
CA GLY A 59 -37.42 5.04 45.20
C GLY A 59 -37.83 3.61 44.86
N ILE A 60 -36.92 2.65 45.10
CA ILE A 60 -37.16 1.23 44.85
C ILE A 60 -37.02 0.43 46.15
N THR A 61 -38.03 -0.37 46.49
CA THR A 61 -37.98 -1.26 47.65
C THR A 61 -37.45 -2.63 47.25
N VAL A 62 -36.34 -3.05 47.85
CA VAL A 62 -35.78 -4.40 47.69
C VAL A 62 -35.73 -5.05 49.05
N ARG A 63 -36.44 -6.18 49.21
CA ARG A 63 -36.46 -6.98 50.46
C ARG A 63 -36.85 -6.18 51.71
N GLY A 64 -37.76 -5.23 51.58
CA GLY A 64 -38.26 -4.41 52.69
C GLY A 64 -37.40 -3.19 53.03
N THR A 65 -36.29 -2.96 52.32
CA THR A 65 -35.46 -1.75 52.43
C THR A 65 -35.67 -0.88 51.20
N GLU A 66 -35.97 0.40 51.41
CA GLU A 66 -36.07 1.39 50.35
C GLU A 66 -34.68 1.92 49.96
N TYR A 67 -34.38 1.88 48.67
CA TYR A 67 -33.17 2.46 48.08
C TYR A 67 -33.60 3.65 47.22
N LYS A 68 -32.97 4.80 47.45
CA LYS A 68 -33.24 6.02 46.70
C LYS A 68 -31.94 6.76 46.41
N LEU A 69 -31.91 7.52 45.32
CA LEU A 69 -30.88 8.54 45.13
C LEU A 69 -30.98 9.57 46.27
N GLY A 70 -29.83 10.05 46.75
CA GLY A 70 -29.76 11.09 47.78
C GLY A 70 -30.17 12.46 47.23
N THR A 71 -29.40 13.50 47.55
CA THR A 71 -29.55 14.85 46.96
C THR A 71 -28.82 15.00 45.62
N GLU A 72 -28.33 13.90 45.06
CA GLU A 72 -27.55 13.90 43.82
C GLU A 72 -28.46 14.03 42.60
N ASP A 73 -27.99 14.73 41.58
CA ASP A 73 -28.69 14.88 40.31
C ASP A 73 -28.74 13.52 39.56
N PRO A 74 -29.93 12.98 39.26
CA PRO A 74 -30.08 11.71 38.55
C PRO A 74 -29.31 11.65 37.22
N ASP A 75 -29.19 12.77 36.52
CA ASP A 75 -28.48 12.83 35.24
C ASP A 75 -26.95 12.73 35.44
N ALA A 76 -26.42 13.36 36.49
CA ALA A 76 -25.02 13.25 36.86
C ALA A 76 -24.66 11.82 37.31
N VAL A 77 -25.52 11.19 38.12
CA VAL A 77 -25.35 9.78 38.53
C VAL A 77 -25.40 8.86 37.31
N THR A 78 -26.33 9.11 36.38
CA THR A 78 -26.43 8.34 35.14
C THR A 78 -25.15 8.44 34.32
N ALA A 79 -24.60 9.63 34.12
CA ALA A 79 -23.37 9.83 33.36
C ALA A 79 -22.18 9.06 33.97
N SER A 80 -21.98 9.15 35.29
CA SER A 80 -20.91 8.42 35.99
C SER A 80 -21.07 6.91 35.86
N TRP A 81 -22.30 6.40 35.96
CA TRP A 81 -22.58 4.97 35.85
C TRP A 81 -22.45 4.42 34.43
N ILE A 82 -22.71 5.24 33.40
CA ILE A 82 -22.45 4.86 32.01
C ILE A 82 -20.95 4.63 31.79
N VAL A 83 -20.10 5.54 32.27
CA VAL A 83 -18.64 5.41 32.16
C VAL A 83 -18.14 4.16 32.87
N LEU A 84 -18.61 3.92 34.10
CA LEU A 84 -18.27 2.71 34.86
C LEU A 84 -18.68 1.45 34.09
N TYR A 85 -19.92 1.42 33.60
CA TYR A 85 -20.49 0.29 32.87
C TYR A 85 -19.71 -0.01 31.59
N GLU A 86 -19.34 0.98 30.79
CA GLU A 86 -18.58 0.77 29.55
C GLU A 86 -17.22 0.13 29.81
N ILE A 87 -16.49 0.60 30.82
CA ILE A 87 -15.19 0.03 31.21
C ILE A 87 -15.34 -1.43 31.61
N VAL A 88 -16.35 -1.73 32.43
CA VAL A 88 -16.64 -3.07 32.92
C VAL A 88 -17.09 -4.00 31.79
N LYS A 89 -17.92 -3.51 30.87
CA LYS A 89 -18.38 -4.24 29.68
C LYS A 89 -17.22 -4.60 28.75
N MET A 90 -16.31 -3.65 28.49
CA MET A 90 -15.12 -3.90 27.67
C MET A 90 -14.24 -5.01 28.26
N LYS A 91 -14.01 -4.99 29.58
CA LYS A 91 -13.21 -6.02 30.25
C LYS A 91 -13.87 -7.39 30.24
N TYR A 92 -15.19 -7.44 30.47
CA TYR A 92 -15.94 -8.69 30.41
C TYR A 92 -15.94 -9.31 29.00
N GLN A 93 -16.04 -8.49 27.96
CA GLN A 93 -15.92 -8.99 26.58
C GLN A 93 -14.52 -9.54 26.28
N ALA A 94 -13.46 -8.91 26.81
CA ALA A 94 -12.11 -9.41 26.70
C ALA A 94 -11.89 -10.74 27.44
N SER A 95 -12.52 -10.94 28.62
CA SER A 95 -12.39 -12.19 29.38
C SER A 95 -13.16 -13.35 28.76
N ILE A 96 -14.33 -13.11 28.15
CA ILE A 96 -15.05 -14.15 27.37
C ILE A 96 -14.22 -14.57 26.15
N ALA A 97 -13.59 -13.62 25.46
CA ALA A 97 -12.73 -13.93 24.31
C ALA A 97 -11.52 -14.80 24.69
N ALA A 98 -11.03 -14.68 25.94
CA ALA A 98 -9.92 -15.49 26.47
C ALA A 98 -10.33 -16.88 26.97
N ALA A 99 -11.63 -17.15 27.18
CA ALA A 99 -12.13 -18.40 27.77
C ALA A 99 -12.53 -19.49 26.73
N VAL A 100 -12.32 -19.24 25.43
CA VAL A 100 -12.57 -20.24 24.38
C VAL A 100 -11.41 -21.25 24.37
N PRO A 101 -11.68 -22.58 24.46
CA PRO A 101 -10.62 -23.57 24.59
C PRO A 101 -9.84 -23.73 23.26
N THR A 102 -8.56 -23.41 23.30
CA THR A 102 -7.60 -23.70 22.23
C THR A 102 -7.09 -25.15 22.36
N PRO A 103 -6.97 -25.94 21.28
CA PRO A 103 -6.38 -27.27 21.36
C PRO A 103 -4.90 -27.19 21.75
N THR A 104 -4.47 -28.16 22.57
CA THR A 104 -3.16 -28.27 23.21
C THR A 104 -2.01 -28.41 22.19
N PRO A 105 -0.91 -27.63 22.31
CA PRO A 105 0.34 -27.93 21.63
C PRO A 105 1.38 -28.55 22.58
N THR A 106 2.14 -29.50 22.05
CA THR A 106 3.29 -30.23 22.64
C THR A 106 4.45 -29.27 23.02
N PRO A 107 5.22 -29.52 24.12
CA PRO A 107 6.28 -28.59 24.60
C PRO A 107 7.54 -28.68 23.71
N THR A 108 8.33 -27.63 23.43
CA THR A 108 9.30 -26.84 24.25
C THR A 108 10.10 -25.94 23.24
N PRO A 109 11.01 -25.01 23.61
CA PRO A 109 11.21 -24.27 24.87
C PRO A 109 11.16 -22.73 24.71
N MET A 110 10.62 -22.10 25.77
CA MET A 110 11.05 -20.86 26.43
C MET A 110 11.79 -19.78 25.61
N ALA A 111 11.07 -18.71 25.28
CA ALA A 111 11.63 -17.36 25.22
C ALA A 111 10.66 -16.38 25.92
N ALA A 112 11.27 -15.48 26.69
CA ALA A 112 10.69 -14.81 27.84
C ALA A 112 9.41 -14.01 27.58
N ALA A 113 8.48 -14.13 28.51
CA ALA A 113 7.41 -13.17 28.72
C ALA A 113 8.00 -11.85 29.21
N SER A 114 7.77 -10.78 28.45
CA SER A 114 7.86 -9.40 28.96
C SER A 114 6.46 -8.82 29.04
N SER A 115 5.95 -8.77 30.26
CA SER A 115 4.81 -7.95 30.65
C SER A 115 5.16 -6.46 30.58
N ALA A 116 4.26 -5.69 29.97
CA ALA A 116 3.93 -4.27 30.17
C ALA A 116 5.06 -3.22 30.17
N THR A 117 5.06 -2.33 29.16
CA THR A 117 4.65 -0.90 29.22
C THR A 117 5.24 -0.18 28.00
N ASP A 118 4.38 0.34 27.12
CA ASP A 118 4.54 1.66 26.50
C ASP A 118 3.29 1.98 25.68
N LYS A 119 2.54 2.99 26.13
CA LYS A 119 1.54 3.68 25.33
C LYS A 119 2.30 4.51 24.29
N ASP A 120 1.82 4.55 23.05
CA ASP A 120 2.31 5.32 21.89
C ASP A 120 3.32 4.69 20.92
N THR A 121 3.71 3.42 21.05
CA THR A 121 4.39 2.75 19.93
C THR A 121 3.38 2.20 18.92
N ILE A 122 3.34 2.77 17.71
CA ILE A 122 2.52 2.26 16.61
C ILE A 122 2.89 0.78 16.36
N PRO A 123 1.94 -0.16 16.51
CA PRO A 123 2.23 -1.57 16.32
C PRO A 123 2.69 -1.87 14.89
N LYS A 124 3.73 -2.70 14.76
CA LYS A 124 4.22 -3.18 13.45
C LYS A 124 3.49 -4.42 12.97
N THR A 125 2.71 -5.07 13.84
CA THR A 125 1.98 -6.30 13.56
C THR A 125 0.62 -6.22 14.22
N LEU A 126 -0.40 -6.77 13.55
CA LEU A 126 -1.72 -6.94 14.15
C LEU A 126 -1.59 -7.87 15.37
N PRO A 127 -2.41 -7.68 16.43
CA PRO A 127 -2.45 -8.62 17.53
C PRO A 127 -2.80 -10.03 17.02
N ALA A 128 -2.25 -11.06 17.66
CA ALA A 128 -2.43 -12.44 17.24
C ALA A 128 -3.92 -12.79 17.11
N GLY A 129 -4.29 -13.42 16.00
CA GLY A 129 -5.67 -13.84 15.72
C GLY A 129 -6.63 -12.73 15.23
N VAL A 130 -6.30 -11.44 15.38
CA VAL A 130 -7.17 -10.34 14.94
C VAL A 130 -7.40 -10.37 13.44
N TYR A 131 -6.34 -10.55 12.64
CA TYR A 131 -6.48 -10.65 11.18
C TYR A 131 -7.44 -11.77 10.78
N ASN A 132 -7.24 -12.98 11.32
CA ASN A 132 -8.10 -14.14 11.05
C ASN A 132 -9.55 -13.89 11.49
N GLN A 133 -9.75 -13.20 12.62
CA GLN A 133 -11.08 -12.84 13.08
C GLN A 133 -11.76 -11.84 12.15
N LEU A 134 -11.05 -10.81 11.68
CA LEU A 134 -11.60 -9.82 10.75
C LEU A 134 -11.97 -10.45 9.40
N VAL A 135 -11.12 -11.33 8.88
CA VAL A 135 -11.42 -12.11 7.66
C VAL A 135 -12.61 -13.03 7.89
N LYS A 136 -12.65 -13.73 9.02
CA LYS A 136 -13.77 -14.61 9.38
C LYS A 136 -15.09 -13.84 9.49
N ASP A 137 -15.09 -12.69 10.15
CA ASP A 137 -16.26 -11.81 10.28
C ASP A 137 -16.79 -11.37 8.91
N TYR A 138 -15.90 -11.11 7.95
CA TYR A 138 -16.29 -10.78 6.58
C TYR A 138 -16.89 -11.99 5.86
N ASN A 139 -16.22 -13.15 5.95
CA ASN A 139 -16.60 -14.37 5.23
C ASN A 139 -17.87 -15.03 5.79
N ASP A 140 -18.18 -14.81 7.07
CA ASP A 140 -19.39 -15.36 7.71
C ASP A 140 -20.68 -14.64 7.25
N VAL A 141 -20.57 -13.49 6.57
CA VAL A 141 -21.71 -12.88 5.88
C VAL A 141 -22.00 -13.64 4.60
N THR A 142 -23.22 -14.17 4.47
CA THR A 142 -23.65 -14.86 3.24
C THR A 142 -24.21 -13.88 2.20
N LEU A 143 -23.91 -14.13 0.93
CA LEU A 143 -24.60 -13.53 -0.23
C LEU A 143 -25.25 -14.63 -1.02
N ASN A 144 -26.57 -14.53 -1.24
CA ASN A 144 -27.31 -15.52 -2.03
C ASN A 144 -27.13 -16.97 -1.54
N GLY A 145 -26.87 -17.18 -0.25
CA GLY A 145 -26.64 -18.50 0.35
C GLY A 145 -25.19 -18.99 0.32
N GLU A 146 -24.28 -18.30 -0.37
CA GLU A 146 -22.85 -18.61 -0.39
C GLU A 146 -22.09 -17.72 0.58
N LYS A 147 -21.05 -18.28 1.23
CA LYS A 147 -20.14 -17.48 2.04
C LYS A 147 -19.30 -16.60 1.14
N ARG A 148 -19.14 -15.34 1.53
CA ARG A 148 -18.21 -14.44 0.84
C ARG A 148 -16.78 -14.85 1.14
N GLU A 149 -15.87 -14.52 0.23
CA GLU A 149 -14.44 -14.70 0.43
C GLU A 149 -13.74 -13.35 0.37
N PHE A 150 -12.99 -13.04 1.43
CA PHE A 150 -12.16 -11.85 1.48
C PHE A 150 -10.94 -12.01 0.57
N PRO A 151 -10.62 -11.02 -0.29
CA PRO A 151 -9.48 -11.12 -1.20
C PRO A 151 -8.14 -10.82 -0.48
N GLU A 152 -7.70 -11.75 0.37
CA GLU A 152 -6.51 -11.62 1.23
C GLU A 152 -5.25 -11.22 0.43
N ARG A 153 -5.11 -11.75 -0.78
CA ARG A 153 -3.97 -11.51 -1.67
C ARG A 153 -3.74 -10.02 -1.97
N VAL A 154 -4.79 -9.20 -1.95
CA VAL A 154 -4.70 -7.75 -2.23
C VAL A 154 -3.91 -7.00 -1.16
N LEU A 155 -3.98 -7.46 0.09
CA LEU A 155 -3.37 -6.81 1.24
C LEU A 155 -2.13 -7.54 1.77
N LEU A 156 -1.88 -8.77 1.32
CA LEU A 156 -0.81 -9.62 1.80
C LEU A 156 0.55 -8.89 1.79
N GLY A 157 1.21 -8.80 2.93
CA GLY A 157 2.51 -8.15 3.11
C GLY A 157 2.46 -6.67 3.51
N ALA A 158 1.28 -6.05 3.55
CA ALA A 158 1.05 -4.71 4.08
C ALA A 158 0.63 -4.71 5.57
N ASP A 159 1.04 -5.73 6.31
CA ASP A 159 0.62 -6.00 7.70
C ASP A 159 0.89 -4.82 8.64
N LYS A 160 1.97 -4.07 8.41
CA LYS A 160 2.30 -2.87 9.20
C LYS A 160 1.27 -1.76 9.02
N VAL A 161 0.79 -1.57 7.80
CA VAL A 161 -0.23 -0.56 7.50
C VAL A 161 -1.54 -0.97 8.17
N LEU A 162 -1.94 -2.23 8.05
CA LEU A 162 -3.14 -2.76 8.69
C LEU A 162 -3.05 -2.69 10.22
N ALA A 163 -1.89 -3.01 10.79
CA ALA A 163 -1.63 -2.92 12.22
C ALA A 163 -1.79 -1.49 12.76
N ARG A 164 -1.22 -0.50 12.04
CA ARG A 164 -1.41 0.91 12.36
C ARG A 164 -2.88 1.29 12.26
N MET A 165 -3.54 1.01 11.13
CA MET A 165 -4.94 1.36 10.92
C MET A 165 -5.84 0.77 12.01
N HIS A 166 -5.63 -0.50 12.37
CA HIS A 166 -6.38 -1.15 13.42
C HIS A 166 -6.14 -0.50 14.78
N HIS A 167 -4.89 -0.22 15.14
CA HIS A 167 -4.55 0.46 16.39
C HIS A 167 -5.14 1.87 16.46
N GLU A 168 -5.10 2.62 15.37
CA GLU A 168 -5.74 3.94 15.28
C GLU A 168 -7.26 3.84 15.46
N HIS A 169 -7.89 2.86 14.82
CA HIS A 169 -9.33 2.69 14.89
C HIS A 169 -9.81 2.17 16.25
N THR A 170 -9.06 1.31 16.93
CA THR A 170 -9.51 0.64 18.16
C THR A 170 -8.94 1.21 19.45
N VAL A 171 -7.71 1.75 19.41
CA VAL A 171 -6.96 2.17 20.60
C VAL A 171 -6.71 3.67 20.63
N SER A 172 -5.93 4.21 19.69
CA SER A 172 -5.42 5.59 19.83
C SER A 172 -6.43 6.66 19.38
N LYS A 173 -7.36 6.33 18.48
CA LYS A 173 -8.25 7.28 17.79
C LYS A 173 -7.52 8.41 17.06
N HIS A 174 -6.21 8.27 16.90
CA HIS A 174 -5.35 9.21 16.20
C HIS A 174 -5.18 8.78 14.73
N TYR A 175 -6.25 8.90 13.95
CA TYR A 175 -6.27 8.46 12.55
C TYR A 175 -5.22 9.17 11.70
N THR A 176 -4.50 8.45 10.85
CA THR A 176 -3.57 9.03 9.87
C THR A 176 -4.07 8.83 8.44
N ALA A 177 -3.71 9.76 7.55
CA ALA A 177 -4.10 9.68 6.15
C ALA A 177 -3.46 8.46 5.47
N ILE A 178 -4.27 7.67 4.76
CA ILE A 178 -3.79 6.53 3.98
C ILE A 178 -3.54 6.98 2.55
N THR A 179 -2.28 6.96 2.14
CA THR A 179 -1.89 7.34 0.77
C THR A 179 -2.08 6.16 -0.18
N LEU A 180 -2.38 6.44 -1.46
CA LEU A 180 -2.56 5.41 -2.50
C LEU A 180 -1.38 4.44 -2.60
N GLY A 181 -0.16 4.94 -2.36
CA GLY A 181 1.07 4.15 -2.50
C GLY A 181 1.45 3.34 -1.27
N GLU A 182 0.78 3.56 -0.13
CA GLU A 182 1.22 3.02 1.14
C GLU A 182 1.12 1.49 1.20
N ILE A 183 -0.07 0.96 0.92
CA ILE A 183 -0.31 -0.50 0.83
C ILE A 183 0.42 -1.08 -0.37
N MET A 184 0.37 -0.39 -1.51
CA MET A 184 1.01 -0.84 -2.75
C MET A 184 2.52 -0.99 -2.63
N SER A 185 3.18 -0.17 -1.81
CA SER A 185 4.63 -0.26 -1.59
C SER A 185 5.04 -1.40 -0.66
N GLN A 186 4.10 -2.02 0.06
CA GLN A 186 4.40 -3.07 1.06
C GLN A 186 3.84 -4.44 0.68
N ARG A 187 2.75 -4.49 -0.09
CA ARG A 187 2.12 -5.76 -0.48
C ARG A 187 3.03 -6.63 -1.36
N VAL A 188 2.85 -7.95 -1.24
CA VAL A 188 3.62 -8.98 -1.95
C VAL A 188 3.21 -9.09 -3.41
N PHE A 189 1.92 -8.97 -3.72
CA PHE A 189 1.38 -9.14 -5.06
C PHE A 189 0.83 -7.82 -5.62
N THR A 190 0.92 -7.63 -6.93
CA THR A 190 0.22 -6.58 -7.65
C THR A 190 -1.25 -6.97 -7.88
N ALA A 191 -2.11 -6.06 -8.33
CA ALA A 191 -3.48 -6.41 -8.73
C ALA A 191 -3.54 -7.48 -9.82
N LEU A 192 -2.48 -7.61 -10.64
CA LEU A 192 -2.39 -8.64 -11.69
C LEU A 192 -1.97 -10.01 -11.14
N GLY A 193 -1.80 -10.15 -9.82
CA GLY A 193 -1.35 -11.39 -9.17
C GLY A 193 0.16 -11.65 -9.32
N THR A 194 0.91 -10.80 -10.02
CA THR A 194 2.37 -10.94 -10.13
C THR A 194 3.07 -10.46 -8.86
N VAL A 195 4.27 -10.96 -8.59
CA VAL A 195 5.07 -10.50 -7.45
C VAL A 195 5.45 -9.03 -7.61
N ASN A 196 5.24 -8.25 -6.56
CA ASN A 196 5.50 -6.82 -6.54
C ASN A 196 7.00 -6.53 -6.39
N ALA A 197 7.67 -6.29 -7.51
CA ALA A 197 9.09 -5.91 -7.52
C ALA A 197 9.36 -4.54 -6.89
N ALA A 198 8.35 -3.66 -6.78
CA ALA A 198 8.46 -2.34 -6.17
C ALA A 198 8.24 -2.36 -4.65
N ARG A 199 8.12 -3.55 -4.04
CA ARG A 199 7.94 -3.71 -2.61
C ARG A 199 9.16 -3.17 -1.86
N LYS A 200 8.94 -2.23 -0.93
CA LYS A 200 9.94 -1.79 0.04
C LYS A 200 10.21 -2.97 0.98
N LYS A 201 11.44 -3.50 0.93
CA LYS A 201 11.91 -4.46 1.92
C LYS A 201 12.28 -3.69 3.19
N ASP A 202 12.07 -4.30 4.35
CA ASP A 202 12.52 -3.72 5.60
C ASP A 202 14.05 -3.68 5.62
N ASP A 203 14.60 -2.48 5.51
CA ASP A 203 16.04 -2.22 5.50
C ASP A 203 16.64 -2.45 6.89
N LEU A 204 16.97 -3.71 7.20
CA LEU A 204 18.11 -4.01 8.08
C LEU A 204 19.43 -4.06 7.29
N ASP A 205 19.37 -4.12 5.96
CA ASP A 205 20.53 -4.19 5.08
C ASP A 205 20.46 -3.12 3.97
N LYS A 206 21.32 -2.10 4.13
CA LYS A 206 21.91 -1.20 3.11
C LYS A 206 21.32 0.22 2.95
N ARG A 207 22.07 1.15 3.56
CA ARG A 207 22.77 2.29 2.92
C ARG A 207 22.32 2.70 1.50
N LEU A 208 21.99 3.99 1.38
CA LEU A 208 22.22 4.87 0.21
C LEU A 208 21.32 4.69 -1.03
N VAL A 209 20.05 4.33 -0.86
CA VAL A 209 19.02 4.62 -1.87
C VAL A 209 17.89 5.36 -1.17
N GLU A 210 17.57 6.57 -1.62
CA GLU A 210 16.39 7.30 -1.13
C GLU A 210 15.18 6.37 -1.29
N PRO A 211 14.33 6.21 -0.25
CA PRO A 211 13.16 5.36 -0.36
C PRO A 211 12.35 5.84 -1.57
N SER A 212 12.24 4.99 -2.59
CA SER A 212 11.45 5.27 -3.78
C SER A 212 10.04 5.65 -3.34
N ASP A 213 9.71 6.94 -3.38
CA ASP A 213 8.34 7.40 -3.23
C ASP A 213 7.52 6.70 -4.30
N TRP A 214 6.48 5.99 -3.89
CA TRP A 214 5.55 5.42 -4.84
C TRP A 214 4.98 6.56 -5.69
N ASP A 215 5.27 6.53 -6.99
CA ASP A 215 4.81 7.54 -7.93
C ASP A 215 3.76 7.00 -8.89
N VAL A 216 2.81 7.85 -9.22
CA VAL A 216 1.66 7.49 -10.05
C VAL A 216 2.14 7.40 -11.49
N ARG A 217 2.28 6.18 -12.01
CA ARG A 217 2.73 5.96 -13.39
C ARG A 217 1.60 5.75 -14.39
N GLY A 218 0.36 5.54 -13.93
CA GLY A 218 -0.78 5.36 -14.82
C GLY A 218 -2.12 5.18 -14.12
N LEU A 219 -3.19 5.22 -14.91
CA LEU A 219 -4.59 5.06 -14.47
C LEU A 219 -4.78 3.81 -13.61
N ASN A 220 -4.31 2.66 -14.12
CA ASN A 220 -4.47 1.37 -13.47
C ASN A 220 -3.78 1.33 -12.10
N MET A 221 -2.66 2.05 -11.92
CA MET A 221 -1.99 2.12 -10.62
C MET A 221 -2.78 2.90 -9.58
N ILE A 222 -3.48 3.97 -9.99
CA ILE A 222 -4.36 4.69 -9.04
C ILE A 222 -5.56 3.82 -8.69
N GLN A 223 -6.20 3.18 -9.67
CA GLN A 223 -7.33 2.29 -9.41
C GLN A 223 -6.96 1.14 -8.47
N ASP A 224 -5.81 0.51 -8.73
CA ASP A 224 -5.26 -0.54 -7.88
C ASP A 224 -4.95 -0.05 -6.46
N GLY A 225 -4.42 1.17 -6.31
CA GLY A 225 -4.24 1.81 -5.01
C GLY A 225 -5.55 2.07 -4.29
N ILE A 226 -6.58 2.57 -5.00
CA ILE A 226 -7.92 2.78 -4.45
C ILE A 226 -8.52 1.45 -3.98
N ASP A 227 -8.40 0.38 -4.77
CA ASP A 227 -8.94 -0.92 -4.41
C ASP A 227 -8.19 -1.55 -3.24
N ALA A 228 -6.86 -1.38 -3.16
CA ALA A 228 -6.10 -1.81 -1.99
C ALA A 228 -6.57 -1.09 -0.72
N VAL A 229 -6.78 0.23 -0.77
CA VAL A 229 -7.30 1.00 0.37
C VAL A 229 -8.74 0.62 0.70
N ARG A 230 -9.59 0.39 -0.32
CA ARG A 230 -10.98 -0.09 -0.17
C ARG A 230 -11.03 -1.34 0.70
N TRP A 231 -10.26 -2.36 0.34
CA TRP A 231 -10.23 -3.62 1.07
C TRP A 231 -9.66 -3.48 2.48
N ALA A 232 -8.67 -2.61 2.68
CA ALA A 232 -8.15 -2.31 4.02
C ALA A 232 -9.20 -1.62 4.90
N TRP A 233 -9.95 -0.65 4.37
CA TRP A 233 -11.03 0.02 5.10
C TRP A 233 -12.19 -0.92 5.45
N ILE A 234 -12.56 -1.82 4.53
CA ILE A 234 -13.58 -2.85 4.76
C ILE A 234 -13.10 -3.81 5.86
N LEU A 235 -11.88 -4.33 5.76
CA LEU A 235 -11.34 -5.29 6.72
C LEU A 235 -11.24 -4.73 8.13
N ILE A 236 -10.73 -3.50 8.29
CA ILE A 236 -10.60 -2.84 9.60
C ILE A 236 -11.93 -2.22 10.08
N LYS A 237 -12.98 -2.22 9.24
CA LYS A 237 -14.31 -1.70 9.54
C LYS A 237 -14.33 -0.19 9.85
N PHE A 238 -13.53 0.60 9.11
CA PHE A 238 -13.50 2.07 9.24
C PHE A 238 -14.88 2.73 9.03
N GLY A 239 -15.70 2.12 8.18
CA GLY A 239 -17.08 2.51 7.91
C GLY A 239 -17.88 1.28 7.45
N THR A 240 -19.15 1.50 7.13
CA THR A 240 -19.97 0.42 6.54
C THR A 240 -19.43 0.04 5.16
N GLU A 241 -19.49 -1.25 4.80
CA GLU A 241 -19.04 -1.74 3.48
C GLU A 241 -19.70 -0.95 2.34
N LYS A 242 -20.98 -0.61 2.49
CA LYS A 242 -21.73 0.21 1.52
C LYS A 242 -21.14 1.61 1.36
N ALA A 243 -20.78 2.29 2.46
CA ALA A 243 -20.22 3.63 2.40
C ALA A 243 -18.80 3.61 1.78
N VAL A 244 -17.97 2.63 2.18
CA VAL A 244 -16.62 2.47 1.62
C VAL A 244 -16.67 2.20 0.12
N ASN A 245 -17.52 1.26 -0.33
CA ASN A 245 -17.68 0.97 -1.76
C ASN A 245 -18.18 2.20 -2.54
N LYS A 246 -19.22 2.89 -2.04
CA LYS A 246 -19.75 4.12 -2.67
C LYS A 246 -18.64 5.17 -2.87
N TYR A 247 -17.82 5.40 -1.85
CA TYR A 247 -16.72 6.36 -1.91
C TYR A 247 -15.60 5.94 -2.87
N CYS A 248 -15.17 4.67 -2.82
CA CYS A 248 -14.13 4.16 -3.71
C CYS A 248 -14.60 4.12 -5.17
N ASP A 249 -15.85 3.76 -5.44
CA ASP A 249 -16.41 3.74 -6.81
C ASP A 249 -16.56 5.14 -7.40
N TRP A 250 -16.90 6.14 -6.57
CA TRP A 250 -16.87 7.55 -6.95
C TRP A 250 -15.46 7.96 -7.39
N TRP A 251 -14.43 7.58 -6.62
CA TRP A 251 -13.04 7.83 -6.97
C TRP A 251 -12.60 7.13 -8.26
N ILE A 252 -12.95 5.86 -8.45
CA ILE A 252 -12.65 5.13 -9.70
C ILE A 252 -13.29 5.85 -10.89
N THR A 253 -14.53 6.30 -10.75
CA THR A 253 -15.23 7.06 -11.79
C THR A 253 -14.53 8.39 -12.08
N LEU A 254 -14.11 9.12 -11.03
CA LEU A 254 -13.39 10.38 -11.15
C LEU A 254 -12.06 10.20 -11.88
N VAL A 255 -11.31 9.15 -11.56
CA VAL A 255 -10.03 8.79 -12.18
C VAL A 255 -10.21 8.44 -13.65
N ARG A 256 -11.24 7.66 -14.00
CA ARG A 256 -11.55 7.30 -15.39
C ARG A 256 -11.91 8.52 -16.24
N ARG A 257 -12.73 9.42 -15.69
CA ARG A 257 -13.15 10.65 -16.38
C ARG A 257 -12.00 11.64 -16.60
N ASN A 258 -11.03 11.66 -15.68
CA ASN A 258 -9.94 12.65 -15.68
C ASN A 258 -8.56 12.00 -15.85
N SER A 259 -8.45 11.02 -16.74
CA SER A 259 -7.22 10.24 -16.97
C SER A 259 -6.02 11.08 -17.42
N ALA A 260 -6.23 12.29 -17.94
CA ALA A 260 -5.16 13.24 -18.28
C ALA A 260 -4.62 14.03 -17.07
N LYS A 261 -5.30 13.97 -15.91
CA LYS A 261 -5.03 14.76 -14.70
C LYS A 261 -4.67 13.90 -13.49
N LEU A 262 -4.01 12.76 -13.72
CA LEU A 262 -3.64 11.81 -12.66
C LEU A 262 -2.82 12.44 -11.51
N PRO A 263 -1.86 13.36 -11.77
CA PRO A 263 -1.13 14.01 -10.68
C PRO A 263 -2.05 14.84 -9.76
N GLN A 264 -3.01 15.56 -10.34
CA GLN A 264 -4.00 16.34 -9.57
C GLN A 264 -4.90 15.42 -8.76
N ILE A 265 -5.35 14.30 -9.34
CA ILE A 265 -6.14 13.29 -8.63
C ILE A 265 -5.37 12.73 -7.44
N LYS A 266 -4.07 12.44 -7.59
CA LYS A 266 -3.22 11.98 -6.47
C LYS A 266 -3.21 13.00 -5.32
N THR A 267 -2.98 14.27 -5.63
CA THR A 267 -2.97 15.34 -4.63
C THR A 267 -4.34 15.53 -3.98
N LEU A 268 -5.43 15.43 -4.76
CA LEU A 268 -6.79 15.50 -4.23
C LEU A 268 -7.08 14.33 -3.28
N TRP A 269 -6.65 13.10 -3.64
CA TRP A 269 -6.76 11.95 -2.76
C TRP A 269 -6.02 12.19 -1.44
N GLU A 270 -4.77 12.65 -1.50
CA GLU A 270 -3.98 12.96 -0.30
C GLU A 270 -4.68 13.99 0.59
N SER A 271 -5.25 15.05 0.00
CA SER A 271 -6.03 16.06 0.72
C SER A 271 -7.27 15.45 1.39
N PHE A 272 -8.05 14.65 0.66
CA PHE A 272 -9.28 14.06 1.19
C PHE A 272 -8.98 12.98 2.24
N ALA A 273 -7.91 12.20 2.07
CA ALA A 273 -7.46 11.22 3.05
C ALA A 273 -7.03 11.90 4.36
N TRP A 274 -6.40 13.07 4.29
CA TRP A 274 -6.10 13.89 5.46
C TRP A 274 -7.36 14.44 6.13
N ASP A 275 -8.33 14.91 5.35
CA ASP A 275 -9.57 15.43 5.91
C ASP A 275 -10.38 14.33 6.62
N ILE A 276 -10.52 13.16 5.99
CA ILE A 276 -11.12 11.96 6.61
C ILE A 276 -10.41 11.65 7.94
N ALA A 277 -9.08 11.57 7.94
CA ALA A 277 -8.33 11.28 9.15
C ALA A 277 -8.55 12.33 10.23
N MET A 278 -8.52 13.62 9.89
CA MET A 278 -8.70 14.71 10.85
C MET A 278 -10.11 14.75 11.45
N ARG A 279 -11.15 14.56 10.63
CA ARG A 279 -12.54 14.57 11.10
C ARG A 279 -12.90 13.31 11.88
N MET A 280 -12.36 12.15 11.50
CA MET A 280 -12.53 10.93 12.32
C MET A 280 -11.86 11.03 13.70
N ARG A 281 -10.81 11.83 13.87
CA ARG A 281 -10.24 12.17 15.21
C ARG A 281 -11.23 12.97 16.06
N GLN A 282 -12.12 13.74 15.42
CA GLN A 282 -13.19 14.52 16.05
C GLN A 282 -14.47 13.70 16.20
N THR A 283 -14.38 12.36 16.14
CA THR A 283 -15.48 11.39 16.31
C THR A 283 -16.58 11.42 15.25
N GLU A 284 -16.35 12.10 14.12
CA GLU A 284 -17.28 12.04 13.01
C GLU A 284 -17.24 10.67 12.32
N THR A 285 -18.37 10.23 11.78
CA THR A 285 -18.43 8.92 11.13
C THR A 285 -17.89 8.99 9.71
N PHE A 286 -17.24 7.90 9.25
CA PHE A 286 -16.71 7.80 7.89
C PHE A 286 -17.79 8.08 6.82
N SER A 287 -19.03 7.63 7.03
CA SER A 287 -20.13 7.85 6.08
C SER A 287 -20.46 9.33 5.92
N THR A 288 -20.61 10.06 7.03
CA THR A 288 -20.92 11.49 7.01
C THR A 288 -19.83 12.28 6.29
N ILE A 289 -18.57 12.04 6.66
CA ILE A 289 -17.42 12.77 6.09
C ILE A 289 -17.32 12.52 4.58
N THR A 290 -17.40 11.25 4.16
CA THR A 290 -17.25 10.91 2.73
C THR A 290 -18.42 11.39 1.88
N GLU A 291 -19.65 11.46 2.42
CA GLU A 291 -20.79 12.01 1.70
C GLU A 291 -20.67 13.51 1.46
N GLU A 292 -20.19 14.27 2.44
CA GLU A 292 -19.91 15.69 2.28
C GLU A 292 -18.78 15.94 1.27
N LEU A 293 -17.68 15.19 1.35
CA LEU A 293 -16.56 15.29 0.41
C LEU A 293 -16.97 14.97 -1.03
N MET A 294 -17.84 13.97 -1.22
CA MET A 294 -18.37 13.63 -2.56
C MET A 294 -19.34 14.69 -3.09
N ALA A 295 -20.07 15.39 -2.21
CA ALA A 295 -21.00 16.46 -2.57
C ALA A 295 -20.28 17.76 -2.94
N ASP A 296 -19.05 17.98 -2.44
CA ASP A 296 -18.22 19.15 -2.73
C ASP A 296 -17.55 19.07 -4.11
N LEU A 297 -18.38 19.20 -5.15
CA LEU A 297 -17.91 19.23 -6.54
C LEU A 297 -17.07 20.48 -6.85
N ALA A 298 -17.19 21.55 -6.08
CA ALA A 298 -16.42 22.78 -6.28
C ALA A 298 -14.94 22.51 -5.98
N THR A 299 -14.63 21.95 -4.81
CA THR A 299 -13.26 21.58 -4.42
C THR A 299 -12.63 20.58 -5.39
N VAL A 300 -13.42 19.62 -5.89
CA VAL A 300 -12.95 18.65 -6.89
C VAL A 300 -12.58 19.34 -8.20
N ASN A 301 -13.44 20.20 -8.72
CA ASN A 301 -13.19 20.92 -9.97
C ASN A 301 -11.99 21.87 -9.84
N ASP A 302 -11.89 22.61 -8.73
CA ASP A 302 -10.78 23.51 -8.47
C ASP A 302 -9.45 22.76 -8.41
N ALA A 303 -9.39 21.63 -7.70
CA ALA A 303 -8.19 20.80 -7.64
C ALA A 303 -7.79 20.24 -9.01
N LEU A 304 -8.77 19.87 -9.85
CA LEU A 304 -8.51 19.39 -11.22
C LEU A 304 -8.08 20.51 -12.17
N MET A 305 -8.38 21.78 -11.87
CA MET A 305 -7.91 22.93 -12.66
C MET A 305 -6.52 23.42 -12.23
N GLN A 306 -6.04 23.02 -11.06
CA GLN A 306 -4.70 23.38 -10.61
C GLN A 306 -3.62 22.78 -11.53
N SER A 307 -2.64 23.63 -11.87
CA SER A 307 -1.43 23.18 -12.53
C SER A 307 -0.67 22.23 -11.59
N PRO A 308 -0.07 21.13 -12.11
CA PRO A 308 0.66 20.19 -11.27
C PRO A 308 1.76 20.96 -10.53
N LYS A 309 1.70 20.96 -9.20
CA LYS A 309 2.72 21.60 -8.37
C LYS A 309 4.04 20.90 -8.70
N LYS A 310 4.95 21.58 -9.42
CA LYS A 310 6.31 21.08 -9.62
C LYS A 310 6.86 20.81 -8.22
N LYS A 311 7.32 19.57 -7.95
CA LYS A 311 8.06 19.26 -6.73
C LYS A 311 9.15 20.32 -6.60
N GLN A 312 8.96 21.25 -5.67
CA GLN A 312 9.98 22.21 -5.30
C GLN A 312 11.02 21.36 -4.61
N ARG A 313 12.03 20.95 -5.40
CA ARG A 313 13.19 20.23 -4.90
C ARG A 313 13.77 21.16 -3.85
N THR A 314 13.56 20.84 -2.58
CA THR A 314 14.11 21.62 -1.46
C THR A 314 15.62 21.63 -1.67
N THR A 315 16.13 22.79 -2.06
CA THR A 315 17.56 23.08 -2.11
C THR A 315 18.12 23.30 -0.70
N ASP A 316 17.45 22.80 0.34
CA ASP A 316 17.82 22.96 1.75
C ASP A 316 19.08 22.16 2.15
N ASN A 317 19.64 21.36 1.24
CA ASN A 317 20.93 20.68 1.47
C ASN A 317 22.15 21.44 0.95
N HIS A 318 22.00 22.52 0.17
CA HIS A 318 23.18 23.27 -0.29
C HIS A 318 23.62 24.38 0.70
N ASP A 319 22.69 24.91 1.51
CA ASP A 319 23.00 25.97 2.48
C ASP A 319 23.60 25.43 3.78
N ARG A 320 23.24 24.20 4.20
CA ARG A 320 23.83 23.55 5.39
C ARG A 320 25.30 23.17 5.25
N TYR A 321 25.84 23.11 4.02
CA TYR A 321 27.26 22.84 3.78
C TYR A 321 28.10 24.12 3.66
N GLN A 322 27.47 25.27 3.35
CA GLN A 322 28.13 26.57 3.25
C GLN A 322 28.25 27.26 4.62
N GLU A 323 27.29 27.06 5.52
CA GLU A 323 27.30 27.67 6.87
C GLU A 323 28.30 27.00 7.84
N ARG A 324 28.72 25.75 7.56
CA ARG A 324 29.71 25.03 8.37
C ARG A 324 31.17 25.41 8.09
N LEU A 325 31.43 26.29 7.11
CA LEU A 325 32.78 26.74 6.74
C LEU A 325 33.11 28.16 7.21
N LYS A 326 32.22 28.83 7.96
CA LYS A 326 32.47 30.17 8.51
C LYS A 326 32.06 30.25 9.98
N GLY A 327 32.93 29.79 10.87
CA GLY A 327 32.75 30.04 12.30
C GLY A 327 33.90 29.51 13.17
N ASN A 328 34.60 30.45 13.82
CA ASN A 328 35.50 30.32 14.97
C ASN A 328 37.02 30.24 14.71
N LYS A 329 37.57 31.44 14.48
CA LYS A 329 38.90 31.82 14.96
C LYS A 329 38.88 31.94 16.48
N ALA A 330 39.57 31.06 17.19
CA ALA A 330 40.09 31.35 18.54
C ALA A 330 41.30 30.45 18.86
N ASN A 331 42.47 31.08 18.84
CA ASN A 331 43.68 30.87 19.66
C ASN A 331 44.03 29.46 20.19
N GLY A 332 45.12 28.90 19.66
CA GLY A 332 45.91 27.86 20.31
C GLY A 332 47.26 27.67 19.65
N LYS A 333 48.32 28.27 20.22
CA LYS A 333 49.72 28.13 19.80
C LYS A 333 50.17 26.67 19.96
N GLY A 334 50.76 26.08 18.92
CA GLY A 334 51.42 24.77 19.01
C GLY A 334 52.16 24.41 17.72
N ARG A 335 53.45 24.09 17.86
CA ARG A 335 54.47 24.07 16.81
C ARG A 335 54.36 22.87 15.85
N GLY A 336 54.56 23.17 14.57
CA GLY A 336 55.47 22.47 13.65
C GLY A 336 55.25 20.98 13.32
N TYR A 337 54.76 20.71 12.11
CA TYR A 337 55.39 19.72 11.23
C TYR A 337 55.01 19.96 9.76
N LYS A 338 56.03 20.04 8.89
CA LYS A 338 55.88 20.16 7.43
C LYS A 338 55.45 18.81 6.85
N GLY A 339 54.28 18.74 6.22
CA GLY A 339 53.83 17.57 5.46
C GLY A 339 53.16 18.00 4.16
N LYS A 340 53.79 17.70 3.02
CA LYS A 340 53.32 18.00 1.66
C LYS A 340 52.08 17.14 1.34
N GLY A 341 50.89 17.75 1.26
CA GLY A 341 49.67 17.11 0.75
C GLY A 341 49.37 17.56 -0.67
N LYS A 342 49.65 16.70 -1.66
CA LYS A 342 49.29 16.88 -3.07
C LYS A 342 47.76 16.78 -3.24
N GLY A 343 47.20 17.69 -4.04
CA GLY A 343 45.81 17.63 -4.47
C GLY A 343 45.53 16.37 -5.28
N TYR A 344 44.38 15.75 -5.02
CA TYR A 344 43.82 14.71 -5.88
C TYR A 344 42.48 15.16 -6.44
N LYS A 345 42.46 15.18 -7.77
CA LYS A 345 41.31 15.37 -8.64
C LYS A 345 40.38 14.15 -8.54
N GLY A 346 39.11 14.40 -8.87
CA GLY A 346 38.03 13.43 -8.83
C GLY A 346 38.29 12.16 -9.63
N TRP A 347 37.73 11.07 -9.12
CA TRP A 347 37.62 9.80 -9.79
C TRP A 347 36.14 9.48 -9.98
N ASN A 348 35.67 9.61 -11.21
CA ASN A 348 34.64 8.73 -11.77
C ASN A 348 35.26 7.33 -11.80
N GLN A 349 34.66 6.38 -11.09
CA GLN A 349 34.97 4.96 -11.25
C GLN A 349 33.68 4.22 -11.63
N GLN A 350 33.48 4.12 -12.94
CA GLN A 350 32.79 3.01 -13.57
C GLN A 350 33.55 1.73 -13.20
N TYR A 351 32.88 0.81 -12.51
CA TYR A 351 33.31 -0.58 -12.46
C TYR A 351 32.50 -1.37 -13.48
N ASN A 352 33.14 -1.61 -14.63
CA ASN A 352 32.86 -2.75 -15.49
C ASN A 352 33.39 -4.02 -14.78
N THR A 353 32.54 -5.02 -14.64
CA THR A 353 32.96 -6.39 -14.32
C THR A 353 33.53 -7.08 -15.57
N PRO A 354 34.62 -7.85 -15.45
CA PRO A 354 35.28 -8.50 -16.58
C PRO A 354 34.89 -9.98 -16.71
N GLN A 355 34.47 -10.42 -17.90
CA GLN A 355 34.65 -11.81 -18.33
C GLN A 355 34.61 -11.93 -19.87
N CYS A 356 35.52 -12.75 -20.39
CA CYS A 356 35.67 -13.17 -21.79
C CYS A 356 36.21 -12.17 -22.82
N ARG A 357 37.53 -11.94 -22.77
CA ARG A 357 38.35 -11.73 -23.98
C ARG A 357 39.30 -12.92 -24.15
N ARG A 358 38.96 -13.88 -25.02
CA ARG A 358 39.95 -14.81 -25.58
C ARG A 358 39.50 -15.38 -26.92
N ARG A 359 39.54 -14.57 -27.98
CA ARG A 359 39.97 -14.99 -29.33
C ARG A 359 40.04 -13.77 -30.24
N GLN A 360 40.96 -13.84 -31.19
CA GLN A 360 41.24 -12.88 -32.28
C GLN A 360 42.12 -11.68 -31.89
N GLN A 361 43.38 -11.98 -31.56
CA GLN A 361 44.48 -11.30 -32.25
C GLN A 361 44.82 -12.12 -33.48
N ALA A 362 44.70 -11.52 -34.66
CA ALA A 362 45.60 -11.65 -35.81
C ALA A 362 44.88 -11.15 -37.06
N GLN A 363 45.20 -9.94 -37.52
CA GLN A 363 45.81 -9.73 -38.84
C GLN A 363 45.85 -8.24 -39.22
N LEU A 364 47.06 -7.84 -39.65
CA LEU A 364 47.40 -6.74 -40.58
C LEU A 364 47.24 -5.30 -40.05
N GLN A 365 48.29 -4.69 -39.51
CA GLN A 365 49.43 -4.03 -40.18
C GLN A 365 49.06 -2.79 -41.05
N GLN A 366 49.25 -1.61 -40.43
CA GLN A 366 49.91 -0.38 -40.95
C GLN A 366 49.27 0.46 -42.09
N PRO A 367 49.67 1.74 -42.30
CA PRO A 367 50.23 2.74 -41.38
C PRO A 367 49.59 4.16 -41.47
N LYS A 368 50.11 5.01 -40.59
CA LYS A 368 49.93 6.45 -40.39
C LYS A 368 50.05 7.31 -41.67
N GLY A 369 49.22 8.36 -41.74
CA GLY A 369 49.45 9.56 -42.54
C GLY A 369 48.99 10.80 -41.79
N LYS A 370 49.93 11.69 -41.45
CA LYS A 370 49.70 13.04 -40.90
C LYS A 370 49.50 14.01 -42.07
N GLY A 371 48.54 14.93 -41.97
CA GLY A 371 48.41 16.06 -42.89
C GLY A 371 47.57 17.16 -42.27
N LYS A 372 48.13 18.35 -42.18
CA LYS A 372 47.63 19.57 -41.53
C LYS A 372 46.94 20.49 -42.54
N ASP A 373 46.10 21.37 -42.00
CA ASP A 373 45.72 22.71 -42.46
C ASP A 373 45.06 22.86 -43.85
N GLN A 374 43.82 23.36 -43.90
CA GLN A 374 43.54 24.78 -44.16
C GLN A 374 42.05 25.09 -44.32
N LYS A 375 41.78 26.35 -44.02
CA LYS A 375 40.53 27.10 -44.03
C LYS A 375 39.77 27.04 -45.35
N GLY A 376 38.45 27.20 -45.26
CA GLY A 376 37.81 28.27 -46.01
C GLY A 376 36.71 27.88 -46.98
N ASN A 377 35.52 28.33 -46.63
CA ASN A 377 34.59 29.07 -47.48
C ASN A 377 33.32 28.36 -47.99
N LYS A 378 32.27 29.18 -47.98
CA LYS A 378 30.86 28.95 -48.29
C LYS A 378 30.65 28.79 -49.79
N GLY A 379 29.64 28.03 -50.20
CA GLY A 379 29.10 28.13 -51.56
C GLY A 379 28.03 27.09 -51.88
N ARG A 380 26.87 27.56 -52.35
CA ARG A 380 25.65 26.82 -52.71
C ARG A 380 25.77 26.11 -54.06
N GLY A 381 24.95 25.07 -54.28
CA GLY A 381 24.52 24.54 -55.59
C GLY A 381 24.05 23.08 -55.45
N ARG A 382 22.75 22.79 -55.33
CA ARG A 382 21.79 22.40 -56.40
C ARG A 382 22.31 21.32 -57.38
N GLU A 383 21.62 20.18 -57.34
CA GLU A 383 21.59 18.94 -58.17
C GLU A 383 21.47 19.19 -59.71
N PRO A 384 21.40 18.21 -60.65
CA PRO A 384 21.10 16.76 -60.53
C PRO A 384 21.77 15.77 -61.55
N GLY A 385 21.44 14.47 -61.45
CA GLY A 385 21.60 13.42 -62.51
C GLY A 385 22.30 12.14 -61.99
N ALA A 386 21.59 11.02 -61.74
CA ALA A 386 21.31 9.88 -62.66
C ALA A 386 22.61 9.20 -63.18
N ASP A 387 22.89 7.89 -63.08
CA ASP A 387 22.07 6.68 -63.27
C ASP A 387 22.87 5.41 -62.77
N PRO A 388 22.61 4.12 -63.12
CA PRO A 388 22.24 3.06 -62.17
C PRO A 388 23.18 1.82 -62.12
N THR A 389 22.76 0.79 -61.35
CA THR A 389 23.15 -0.64 -61.37
C THR A 389 24.30 -1.13 -60.47
N LYS A 390 23.97 -1.89 -59.40
CA LYS A 390 24.05 -3.38 -59.37
C LYS A 390 23.74 -3.96 -57.96
N ASN A 391 22.90 -4.99 -58.00
CA ASN A 391 22.31 -5.79 -56.92
C ASN A 391 23.30 -6.47 -55.95
N SER A 392 22.86 -6.64 -54.70
CA SER A 392 22.84 -7.96 -54.06
C SER A 392 21.69 -8.04 -53.03
N ASN A 393 21.00 -9.19 -53.05
CA ASN A 393 19.66 -9.47 -52.54
C ASN A 393 19.55 -9.58 -51.01
N CYS A 394 18.48 -9.00 -50.45
CA CYS A 394 17.76 -9.50 -49.27
C CYS A 394 16.25 -9.44 -49.59
N PRO A 395 15.44 -10.43 -49.19
CA PRO A 395 14.01 -10.43 -49.48
C PRO A 395 13.31 -9.43 -48.56
N SER A 396 12.93 -8.29 -49.14
CA SER A 396 11.99 -7.34 -48.56
C SER A 396 10.65 -7.55 -49.26
N ASP A 397 9.68 -8.19 -48.59
CA ASP A 397 8.27 -7.99 -48.89
C ASP A 397 7.39 -8.58 -47.78
N LEU A 398 7.11 -7.73 -46.78
CA LEU A 398 5.86 -7.60 -46.04
C LEU A 398 6.02 -6.47 -45.01
N THR A 399 6.43 -5.29 -45.48
CA THR A 399 6.25 -4.05 -44.72
C THR A 399 5.05 -3.34 -45.32
N THR A 400 3.87 -3.71 -44.85
CA THR A 400 2.71 -2.83 -44.94
C THR A 400 3.09 -1.55 -44.18
N GLU A 401 3.32 -0.45 -44.90
CA GLU A 401 3.52 0.86 -44.30
C GLU A 401 2.24 1.26 -43.55
N VAL A 402 2.15 0.86 -42.29
CA VAL A 402 1.19 1.44 -41.35
C VAL A 402 1.71 2.83 -41.03
N THR A 403 1.04 3.84 -41.56
CA THR A 403 1.18 5.26 -41.20
C THR A 403 0.86 5.45 -39.72
N GLY A 404 1.80 5.07 -38.86
CA GLY A 404 1.72 5.20 -37.41
C GLY A 404 2.13 6.60 -36.95
N SER A 405 1.28 7.23 -36.16
CA SER A 405 1.54 8.51 -35.47
C SER A 405 2.91 8.50 -34.75
N GLY A 406 3.55 9.67 -34.61
CA GLY A 406 4.92 9.80 -34.07
C GLY A 406 5.20 9.14 -32.70
N GLY A 407 4.17 8.71 -31.97
CA GLY A 407 4.30 7.89 -30.76
C GLY A 407 4.77 6.46 -31.01
N GLN A 408 4.29 5.79 -32.07
CA GLN A 408 4.62 4.38 -32.36
C GLN A 408 6.10 4.23 -32.77
N LYS A 409 6.61 5.14 -33.60
CA LYS A 409 8.04 5.15 -34.01
C LYS A 409 8.97 5.36 -32.82
N ARG A 410 8.56 6.14 -31.81
CA ARG A 410 9.35 6.39 -30.59
C ARG A 410 9.40 5.17 -29.67
N ILE A 411 8.29 4.45 -29.54
CA ILE A 411 8.22 3.21 -28.75
C ILE A 411 9.10 2.13 -29.41
N GLN A 412 9.01 1.95 -30.72
CA GLN A 412 9.86 1.00 -31.46
C GLN A 412 11.36 1.33 -31.30
N GLN A 413 11.75 2.60 -31.42
CA GLN A 413 13.15 3.01 -31.25
C GLN A 413 13.68 2.80 -29.83
N LEU A 414 12.83 2.97 -28.81
CA LEU A 414 13.21 2.74 -27.41
C LEU A 414 13.29 1.24 -27.10
N SER A 415 12.32 0.45 -27.57
CA SER A 415 12.32 -1.01 -27.40
C SER A 415 13.51 -1.65 -28.09
N TYR A 416 13.83 -1.23 -29.33
CA TYR A 416 15.03 -1.70 -30.03
C TYR A 416 16.30 -1.38 -29.23
N LYS A 417 16.46 -0.15 -28.73
CA LYS A 417 17.64 0.23 -27.92
C LYS A 417 17.76 -0.55 -26.61
N LEU A 418 16.64 -0.94 -25.99
CA LEU A 418 16.63 -1.63 -24.70
C LEU A 418 16.78 -3.15 -24.84
N PHE A 419 16.29 -3.75 -25.93
CA PHE A 419 16.11 -5.20 -26.02
C PHE A 419 16.76 -5.86 -27.24
N HIS A 420 17.39 -5.11 -28.17
CA HIS A 420 17.99 -5.70 -29.37
C HIS A 420 19.04 -6.80 -29.12
N ASP A 421 19.73 -6.76 -27.97
CA ASP A 421 20.75 -7.74 -27.59
C ASP A 421 20.22 -8.85 -26.66
N THR A 422 18.92 -8.85 -26.34
CA THR A 422 18.34 -9.84 -25.42
C THR A 422 17.72 -10.98 -26.19
N SER A 423 18.26 -12.19 -26.04
CA SER A 423 17.62 -13.41 -26.51
C SER A 423 16.32 -13.66 -25.73
N VAL A 424 15.18 -13.61 -26.42
CA VAL A 424 13.86 -13.84 -25.83
C VAL A 424 13.36 -15.23 -26.25
N VAL A 425 12.87 -16.01 -25.30
CA VAL A 425 12.06 -17.21 -25.56
C VAL A 425 10.60 -16.82 -25.35
N HIS A 426 9.78 -17.02 -26.37
CA HIS A 426 8.37 -16.65 -26.37
C HIS A 426 7.51 -17.91 -26.22
N LEU A 427 6.77 -18.00 -25.11
CA LEU A 427 5.76 -19.01 -24.87
C LEU A 427 4.39 -18.36 -24.91
N SER A 428 3.59 -18.66 -25.93
CA SER A 428 2.25 -18.11 -26.12
C SER A 428 1.20 -19.18 -25.81
N PHE A 429 0.25 -18.83 -24.95
CA PHE A 429 -0.91 -19.67 -24.62
C PHE A 429 -2.16 -19.01 -25.21
N PHE A 430 -3.01 -19.80 -25.88
CA PHE A 430 -4.18 -19.28 -26.59
C PHE A 430 -3.75 -18.23 -27.63
N ASP A 431 -2.78 -18.59 -28.45
CA ASP A 431 -2.09 -17.67 -29.37
C ASP A 431 -3.02 -17.15 -30.47
N GLY A 432 -4.08 -17.91 -30.80
CA GLY A 432 -5.02 -17.61 -31.86
C GLY A 432 -4.27 -17.36 -33.17
N ILE A 433 -4.48 -16.17 -33.75
CA ILE A 433 -3.83 -15.76 -35.01
C ILE A 433 -2.39 -15.24 -34.86
N GLY A 434 -1.77 -15.34 -33.68
CA GLY A 434 -0.39 -14.94 -33.46
C GLY A 434 -0.18 -13.44 -33.20
N ALA A 435 -1.19 -12.76 -32.65
CA ALA A 435 -1.08 -11.34 -32.29
C ALA A 435 0.13 -11.03 -31.36
N PRO A 436 0.47 -11.89 -30.36
CA PRO A 436 1.68 -11.70 -29.55
C PRO A 436 2.96 -11.79 -30.38
N SER A 437 3.07 -12.80 -31.25
CA SER A 437 4.21 -13.00 -32.15
C SER A 437 4.40 -11.81 -33.11
N LEU A 438 3.30 -11.28 -33.65
CA LEU A 438 3.31 -10.06 -34.45
C LEU A 438 3.75 -8.82 -33.64
N ALA A 439 3.38 -8.72 -32.37
CA ALA A 439 3.80 -7.65 -31.50
C ALA A 439 5.32 -7.68 -31.24
N PHE A 440 5.93 -8.86 -31.10
CA PHE A 440 7.39 -8.99 -30.99
C PHE A 440 8.11 -8.46 -32.22
N LEU A 441 7.66 -8.86 -33.42
CA LEU A 441 8.21 -8.36 -34.68
C LEU A 441 8.08 -6.83 -34.78
N ASN A 442 6.90 -6.29 -34.44
CA ASN A 442 6.65 -4.85 -34.46
C ASN A 442 7.51 -4.07 -33.47
N LEU A 443 7.98 -4.70 -32.40
CA LEU A 443 8.89 -4.10 -31.41
C LEU A 443 10.37 -4.25 -31.79
N GLY A 444 10.67 -4.88 -32.94
CA GLY A 444 12.04 -5.18 -33.37
C GLY A 444 12.71 -6.25 -32.52
N MET A 445 11.93 -7.07 -31.82
CA MET A 445 12.43 -8.20 -31.05
C MET A 445 12.26 -9.48 -31.87
N GLN A 446 13.34 -10.23 -32.01
CA GLN A 446 13.33 -11.54 -32.65
C GLN A 446 13.46 -12.61 -31.55
N PRO A 447 12.36 -13.29 -31.18
CA PRO A 447 12.47 -14.39 -30.24
C PRO A 447 13.34 -15.49 -30.85
N VAL A 448 14.23 -16.05 -30.04
CA VAL A 448 15.11 -17.18 -30.43
C VAL A 448 14.29 -18.45 -30.61
N LEU A 449 13.18 -18.55 -29.87
CA LEU A 449 12.30 -19.69 -29.87
C LEU A 449 10.88 -19.21 -29.58
N THR A 450 9.92 -19.63 -30.41
CA THR A 450 8.50 -19.39 -30.19
C THR A 450 7.79 -20.72 -30.04
N MET A 451 7.13 -20.92 -28.91
CA MET A 451 6.26 -22.06 -28.63
C MET A 451 4.82 -21.57 -28.49
N SER A 452 3.90 -22.25 -29.15
CA SER A 452 2.49 -21.87 -29.17
C SER A 452 1.61 -23.03 -28.73
N ARG A 453 0.66 -22.77 -27.82
CA ARG A 453 -0.46 -23.69 -27.53
C ARG A 453 -1.74 -23.11 -28.12
N GLU A 454 -2.17 -23.72 -29.21
CA GLU A 454 -3.43 -23.46 -29.89
C GLU A 454 -4.04 -24.80 -30.29
N ILE A 455 -5.37 -24.89 -30.24
CA ILE A 455 -6.14 -26.09 -30.59
C ILE A 455 -6.95 -25.89 -31.87
N ASP A 456 -7.23 -24.63 -32.22
CA ASP A 456 -7.98 -24.29 -33.42
C ASP A 456 -7.11 -24.47 -34.67
N ALA A 457 -7.55 -25.35 -35.57
CA ALA A 457 -6.81 -25.72 -36.78
C ALA A 457 -6.64 -24.55 -37.77
N GLU A 458 -7.59 -23.61 -37.82
CA GLU A 458 -7.50 -22.44 -38.69
C GLU A 458 -6.47 -21.45 -38.13
N CYS A 459 -6.45 -21.27 -36.82
CA CYS A 459 -5.45 -20.44 -36.14
C CYS A 459 -4.03 -21.02 -36.28
N ILE A 460 -3.87 -22.33 -36.13
CA ILE A 460 -2.59 -23.03 -36.34
C ILE A 460 -2.08 -22.81 -37.77
N ALA A 461 -2.94 -22.89 -38.78
CA ALA A 461 -2.54 -22.65 -40.17
C ALA A 461 -2.00 -21.22 -40.39
N VAL A 462 -2.64 -20.21 -39.79
CA VAL A 462 -2.18 -18.81 -39.84
C VAL A 462 -0.84 -18.65 -39.11
N LEU A 463 -0.67 -19.33 -37.98
CA LEU A 463 0.57 -19.32 -37.21
C LEU A 463 1.74 -19.94 -37.98
N ASP A 464 1.51 -21.07 -38.65
CA ASP A 464 2.50 -21.76 -39.47
C ASP A 464 2.94 -20.91 -40.68
N GLU A 465 1.99 -20.23 -41.32
CA GLU A 465 2.27 -19.37 -42.47
C GLU A 465 3.15 -18.15 -42.10
N HIS A 466 2.91 -17.53 -40.94
CA HIS A 466 3.51 -16.23 -40.62
C HIS A 466 4.61 -16.26 -39.56
N PHE A 467 4.61 -17.24 -38.66
CA PHE A 467 5.48 -17.22 -37.47
C PHE A 467 6.22 -18.54 -37.21
N ALA A 468 5.80 -19.65 -37.84
CA ALA A 468 6.39 -20.98 -37.72
C ALA A 468 6.73 -21.39 -36.26
N PRO A 469 5.78 -21.32 -35.31
CA PRO A 469 6.04 -21.67 -33.92
C PRO A 469 6.13 -23.19 -33.71
N ILE A 470 6.70 -23.61 -32.59
CA ILE A 470 6.59 -24.99 -32.12
C ILE A 470 5.22 -25.16 -31.47
N HIS A 471 4.37 -26.01 -32.06
CA HIS A 471 3.06 -26.33 -31.53
C HIS A 471 3.16 -27.30 -30.36
N MET A 472 2.62 -26.88 -29.23
CA MET A 472 2.65 -27.62 -27.97
C MET A 472 1.30 -28.31 -27.66
N GLY A 473 0.29 -28.14 -28.52
CA GLY A 473 -1.03 -28.77 -28.41
C GLY A 473 -1.93 -28.16 -27.33
N ASP A 474 -2.93 -28.94 -26.88
CA ASP A 474 -3.93 -28.50 -25.91
C ASP A 474 -3.31 -28.10 -24.57
N ILE A 475 -3.71 -26.95 -24.03
CA ILE A 475 -3.32 -26.44 -22.73
C ILE A 475 -3.76 -27.36 -21.58
N THR A 476 -4.83 -28.14 -21.73
CA THR A 476 -5.30 -29.06 -20.68
C THR A 476 -4.35 -30.25 -20.49
N ALA A 477 -3.55 -30.57 -21.51
CA ALA A 477 -2.48 -31.56 -21.46
C ALA A 477 -1.13 -30.97 -21.03
N PHE A 478 -1.14 -29.78 -20.39
CA PHE A 478 0.08 -29.12 -19.94
C PHE A 478 0.84 -29.96 -18.91
N ASN A 479 2.05 -30.39 -19.27
CA ASN A 479 3.04 -30.90 -18.34
C ASN A 479 4.23 -29.95 -18.28
N ILE A 480 4.73 -29.70 -17.07
CA ILE A 480 5.90 -28.85 -16.84
C ILE A 480 7.16 -29.45 -17.47
N ASP A 481 7.20 -30.79 -17.63
CA ASP A 481 8.33 -31.50 -18.24
C ASP A 481 8.38 -31.36 -19.77
N ASP A 482 7.32 -30.85 -20.40
CA ASP A 482 7.29 -30.60 -21.86
C ASP A 482 8.10 -29.35 -22.26
N TYR A 483 8.64 -28.61 -21.28
CA TYR A 483 9.35 -27.35 -21.49
C TYR A 483 10.84 -27.48 -21.08
N PRO A 484 11.78 -27.12 -21.97
CA PRO A 484 13.22 -27.28 -21.76
C PRO A 484 13.85 -26.27 -20.79
#